data_AF-A0A832A7Y2-F1
#
_entry.id   AF-A0A832A7Y2-F1
#
_cell.length_a   1.000
_cell.length_b   1.000
_cell.length_c   1.000
_cell.angle_alpha   90.00
_cell.angle_beta   90.00
_cell.angle_gamma   90.00
#
_symmetry.space_group_name_H-M   'P 1'
#
loop_
_entity.id
_entity.type
_entity.pdbx_description
1 polymer ?
#
loop_
_entity_poly.entity_id
_entity_poly.type
_entity_poly.pdbx_seq_one_letter_code
_entity_poly.pdbx_strand_id
1 'polypeptide(L)'
;MPRSSWGTMIAHAGVGVMVLGLTGASAWRVERIEVMKPGQTMEVAGVVLTFKGARPDRGPNYEEVRGSFDVHEDGKLVTTLETARRVYVQPKMPTTETGIYPFWSGDLYIALGDPNEKNPGAFTVRVFFNPLVNLIWIGALIMFLGGAVSLTDRRYRVGAPRRARRRMIKTAGQNA
;
A
#
# COMPACT_ATOMS: atom_id res chain seq x y z
N MET A 1 35.21 5.35 -6.79
CA MET A 1 34.64 3.98 -6.64
C MET A 1 33.79 3.63 -7.86
N PRO A 2 33.73 2.36 -8.29
CA PRO A 2 32.86 1.94 -9.40
C PRO A 2 31.39 2.28 -9.12
N ARG A 3 30.63 2.66 -10.16
CA ARG A 3 29.19 2.96 -10.05
C ARG A 3 28.36 1.73 -9.69
N SER A 4 28.85 0.52 -9.97
CA SER A 4 28.26 -0.72 -9.44
C SER A 4 28.33 -0.80 -7.90
N SER A 5 29.44 -0.40 -7.28
CA SER A 5 29.57 -0.37 -5.82
C SER A 5 28.60 0.63 -5.19
N TRP A 6 28.43 1.81 -5.82
CA TRP A 6 27.41 2.78 -5.42
C TRP A 6 26.00 2.24 -5.59
N GLY A 7 25.70 1.56 -6.70
CA GLY A 7 24.40 0.93 -6.93
C GLY A 7 24.06 -0.13 -5.87
N THR A 8 25.03 -0.98 -5.51
CA THR A 8 24.88 -1.96 -4.43
C THR A 8 24.64 -1.29 -3.07
N MET A 9 25.40 -0.25 -2.73
CA MET A 9 25.23 0.49 -1.46
C MET A 9 23.84 1.15 -1.38
N ILE A 10 23.41 1.83 -2.46
CA ILE A 10 22.07 2.45 -2.53
C ILE A 10 20.99 1.38 -2.38
N ALA A 11 21.12 0.25 -3.08
CA ALA A 11 20.16 -0.84 -2.97
C ALA A 11 20.07 -1.40 -1.53
N HIS A 12 21.19 -1.64 -0.86
CA HIS A 12 21.19 -2.12 0.53
C HIS A 12 20.66 -1.07 1.51
N ALA A 13 20.90 0.22 1.27
CA ALA A 13 20.27 1.28 2.04
C ALA A 13 18.74 1.24 1.89
N GLY A 14 18.23 0.96 0.69
CA GLY A 14 16.80 0.75 0.45
C GLY A 14 16.20 -0.42 1.25
N VAL A 15 16.95 -1.51 1.43
CA VAL A 15 16.56 -2.61 2.33
C VAL A 15 16.43 -2.11 3.76
N GLY A 16 17.40 -1.34 4.25
CA GLY A 16 17.35 -0.75 5.59
C GLY A 16 16.10 0.11 5.80
N VAL A 17 15.78 0.98 4.84
CA VAL A 17 14.57 1.82 4.89
C VAL A 17 13.29 0.98 4.88
N MET A 18 13.23 -0.06 4.05
CA MET A 18 12.08 -0.97 4.00
C MET A 18 11.89 -1.72 5.32
N VAL A 19 12.97 -2.23 5.92
CA VAL A 19 12.92 -2.92 7.22
C VAL A 19 12.42 -1.98 8.31
N LEU A 20 12.91 -0.72 8.34
CA LEU A 20 12.40 0.29 9.27
C LEU A 20 10.90 0.53 9.08
N GLY A 21 10.43 0.63 7.84
CA GLY A 21 9.01 0.76 7.52
C GLY A 21 8.18 -0.43 8.00
N LEU A 22 8.64 -1.65 7.75
CA LEU A 22 7.95 -2.87 8.17
C LEU A 22 7.90 -3.00 9.70
N THR A 23 9.03 -2.78 10.37
CA THR A 23 9.09 -2.78 11.83
C THR A 23 8.16 -1.72 12.40
N GLY A 24 8.19 -0.49 11.87
CA GLY A 24 7.31 0.59 12.30
C GLY A 24 5.82 0.27 12.12
N ALA A 25 5.44 -0.20 10.94
CA ALA A 25 4.06 -0.59 10.62
C ALA A 25 3.55 -1.73 11.50
N SER A 26 4.43 -2.63 11.96
CA SER A 26 4.06 -3.73 12.85
C SER A 26 4.04 -3.33 14.33
N ALA A 27 5.06 -2.58 14.79
CA ALA A 27 5.28 -2.28 16.20
C ALA A 27 4.43 -1.12 16.70
N TRP A 28 4.07 -0.17 15.82
CA TRP A 28 3.29 1.03 16.19
C TRP A 28 1.89 1.05 15.59
N ARG A 29 1.40 -0.10 15.10
CA ARG A 29 0.02 -0.22 14.64
C ARG A 29 -0.95 0.15 15.77
N VAL A 30 -1.88 1.04 15.47
CA VAL A 30 -2.96 1.41 16.39
C VAL A 30 -4.24 0.71 15.94
N GLU A 31 -4.90 0.04 16.87
CA GLU A 31 -6.20 -0.61 16.66
C GLU A 31 -7.23 -0.06 17.63
N ARG A 32 -8.42 0.23 17.11
CA ARG A 32 -9.60 0.61 17.89
C ARG A 32 -10.83 -0.11 17.36
N ILE A 33 -11.59 -0.69 18.28
CA ILE A 33 -12.84 -1.37 17.99
C ILE A 33 -13.89 -0.79 18.92
N GLU A 34 -14.92 -0.19 18.35
CA GLU A 34 -15.98 0.43 19.12
C GLU A 34 -17.35 0.19 18.50
N VAL A 35 -18.39 0.13 19.33
CA VAL A 35 -19.76 0.03 18.88
C VAL A 35 -20.30 1.45 18.70
N MET A 36 -20.49 1.86 17.45
CA MET A 36 -20.84 3.24 17.10
C MET A 36 -22.28 3.35 16.61
N LYS A 37 -22.97 4.39 17.04
CA LYS A 37 -24.24 4.88 16.49
C LYS A 37 -23.99 6.03 15.49
N PRO A 38 -24.89 6.24 14.51
CA PRO A 38 -24.79 7.39 13.62
C PRO A 38 -24.63 8.70 14.42
N GLY A 39 -23.65 9.53 14.03
CA GLY A 39 -23.27 10.78 14.68
C GLY A 39 -22.17 10.66 15.75
N GLN A 40 -21.80 9.44 16.16
CA GLN A 40 -20.70 9.27 17.12
C GLN A 40 -19.33 9.42 16.47
N THR A 41 -18.38 9.87 17.28
CA THR A 41 -16.99 10.10 16.88
C THR A 41 -16.04 9.16 17.60
N MET A 42 -14.97 8.76 16.93
CA MET A 42 -13.88 7.96 17.49
C MET A 42 -12.55 8.57 17.07
N GLU A 43 -11.63 8.73 18.00
CA GLU A 43 -10.28 9.23 17.73
C GLU A 43 -9.30 8.07 17.54
N VAL A 44 -8.53 8.09 16.46
CA VAL A 44 -7.51 7.09 16.14
C VAL A 44 -6.28 7.79 15.60
N ALA A 45 -5.12 7.63 16.27
CA ALA A 45 -3.83 8.12 15.78
C ALA A 45 -3.81 9.61 15.37
N GLY A 46 -4.55 10.47 16.07
CA GLY A 46 -4.62 11.92 15.81
C GLY A 46 -5.68 12.34 14.78
N VAL A 47 -6.42 11.41 14.18
CA VAL A 47 -7.58 11.71 13.33
C VAL A 47 -8.88 11.40 14.03
N VAL A 48 -9.93 12.17 13.73
CA VAL A 48 -11.28 12.00 14.29
C VAL A 48 -12.20 11.45 13.21
N LEU A 49 -12.74 10.27 13.48
CA LEU A 49 -13.68 9.56 12.61
C LEU A 49 -15.09 9.76 13.10
N THR A 50 -15.97 10.25 12.23
CA THR A 50 -17.39 10.40 12.53
C THR A 50 -18.18 9.36 11.76
N PHE A 51 -18.88 8.46 12.46
CA PHE A 51 -19.75 7.49 11.80
C PHE A 51 -21.04 8.16 11.36
N LYS A 52 -21.27 8.30 10.06
CA LYS A 52 -22.48 8.95 9.51
C LYS A 52 -23.68 8.01 9.50
N GLY A 53 -23.44 6.73 9.69
CA GLY A 53 -24.43 5.68 9.75
C GLY A 53 -24.21 4.62 8.70
N ALA A 54 -25.04 3.59 8.76
CA ALA A 54 -25.03 2.50 7.81
C ALA A 54 -26.41 2.32 7.20
N ARG A 55 -26.45 1.99 5.90
CA ARG A 55 -27.67 1.77 5.15
C ARG A 55 -27.64 0.40 4.49
N PRO A 56 -28.70 -0.40 4.61
CA PRO A 56 -28.83 -1.61 3.83
C PRO A 56 -28.99 -1.24 2.35
N ASP A 57 -28.34 -2.02 1.50
CA ASP A 57 -28.40 -1.91 0.05
C ASP A 57 -28.35 -3.33 -0.53
N ARG A 58 -28.68 -3.47 -1.82
CA ARG A 58 -28.76 -4.78 -2.46
C ARG A 58 -28.08 -4.76 -3.81
N GLY A 59 -27.10 -5.64 -3.97
CA GLY A 59 -26.46 -5.91 -5.25
C GLY A 59 -27.17 -7.02 -6.04
N PRO A 60 -26.66 -7.35 -7.25
CA PRO A 60 -27.26 -8.36 -8.11
C PRO A 60 -27.30 -9.77 -7.50
N ASN A 61 -26.30 -10.11 -6.69
CA ASN A 61 -26.11 -11.44 -6.08
C ASN A 61 -25.64 -11.38 -4.62
N TYR A 62 -25.77 -10.23 -3.98
CA TYR A 62 -25.40 -10.02 -2.57
C TYR A 62 -26.33 -9.01 -1.91
N GLU A 63 -26.52 -9.16 -0.60
CA GLU A 63 -27.06 -8.12 0.27
C GLU A 63 -25.89 -7.36 0.87
N GLU A 64 -25.97 -6.04 0.97
CA GLU A 64 -24.90 -5.26 1.57
C GLU A 64 -25.39 -4.25 2.59
N VAL A 65 -24.49 -3.89 3.49
CA VAL A 65 -24.68 -2.77 4.42
C VAL A 65 -23.52 -1.82 4.18
N ARG A 66 -23.81 -0.65 3.61
CA ARG A 66 -22.80 0.40 3.39
C ARG A 66 -22.73 1.30 4.62
N GLY A 67 -21.54 1.48 5.17
CA GLY A 67 -21.26 2.43 6.25
C GLY A 67 -20.42 3.60 5.75
N SER A 68 -20.83 4.81 6.10
CA SER A 68 -20.17 6.05 5.70
C SER A 68 -19.46 6.70 6.90
N PHE A 69 -18.22 7.14 6.70
CA PHE A 69 -17.35 7.67 7.74
C PHE A 69 -16.67 8.96 7.29
N ASP A 70 -16.87 10.06 8.01
CA ASP A 70 -16.14 11.30 7.76
C ASP A 70 -14.85 11.30 8.57
N VAL A 71 -13.72 11.53 7.88
CA VAL A 71 -12.38 11.56 8.47
C VAL A 71 -11.91 12.99 8.59
N HIS A 72 -11.63 13.43 9.82
CA HIS A 72 -11.14 14.77 10.11
C HIS A 72 -9.72 14.72 10.68
N GLU A 73 -8.87 15.64 10.22
CA GLU A 73 -7.52 15.87 10.73
C GLU A 73 -7.42 17.37 11.06
N ASP A 74 -6.96 17.70 12.27
CA ASP A 74 -6.90 19.08 12.78
C ASP A 74 -8.22 19.86 12.62
N GLY A 75 -9.35 19.18 12.81
CA GLY A 75 -10.69 19.75 12.69
C GLY A 75 -11.17 20.02 11.26
N LYS A 76 -10.38 19.68 10.23
CA LYS A 76 -10.77 19.79 8.81
C LYS A 76 -11.17 18.44 8.27
N LEU A 77 -12.24 18.42 7.46
CA LEU A 77 -12.64 17.21 6.73
C LEU A 77 -11.58 16.89 5.67
N VAL A 78 -10.94 15.74 5.81
CA VAL A 78 -9.93 15.24 4.86
C VAL A 78 -10.61 14.44 3.76
N THR A 79 -11.48 13.51 4.14
CA THR A 79 -12.19 12.63 3.22
C THR A 79 -13.44 12.03 3.87
N THR A 80 -14.35 11.53 3.04
CA THR A 80 -15.41 10.60 3.47
C THR A 80 -15.07 9.22 2.92
N LEU A 81 -15.04 8.22 3.80
CA LEU A 81 -14.78 6.83 3.45
C LEU A 81 -16.08 6.03 3.51
N GLU A 82 -16.32 5.29 2.43
CA GLU A 82 -17.38 4.29 2.37
C GLU A 82 -16.78 2.91 2.66
N THR A 83 -17.52 2.15 3.46
CA THR A 83 -17.23 0.75 3.79
C THR A 83 -18.46 -0.07 3.42
N ALA A 84 -18.29 -1.34 3.12
CA ALA A 84 -19.44 -2.20 2.84
C ALA A 84 -19.26 -3.57 3.47
N ARG A 85 -20.31 -4.10 4.08
CA ARG A 85 -20.39 -5.51 4.49
C ARG A 85 -21.32 -6.22 3.53
N ARG A 86 -20.81 -7.14 2.71
CA ARG A 86 -21.59 -7.89 1.73
C ARG A 86 -21.82 -9.33 2.18
N VAL A 87 -23.03 -9.83 2.01
CA VAL A 87 -23.39 -11.23 2.21
C VAL A 87 -23.87 -11.78 0.87
N TYR A 88 -23.07 -12.64 0.26
CA TYR A 88 -23.46 -13.34 -0.97
C TYR A 88 -24.54 -14.37 -0.66
N VAL A 89 -25.52 -14.56 -1.55
CA VAL A 89 -26.68 -15.42 -1.27
C VAL A 89 -26.37 -16.91 -1.49
N GLN A 90 -25.51 -17.25 -2.46
CA GLN A 90 -25.16 -18.63 -2.83
C GLN A 90 -23.70 -18.74 -3.32
N PRO A 91 -22.81 -19.41 -2.57
CA PRO A 91 -22.98 -19.83 -1.18
C PRO A 91 -23.08 -18.61 -0.24
N LYS A 92 -23.70 -18.79 0.93
CA LYS A 92 -23.75 -17.74 1.96
C LYS A 92 -22.36 -17.44 2.49
N MET A 93 -21.78 -16.32 2.06
CA MET A 93 -20.45 -15.89 2.47
C MET A 93 -20.46 -14.40 2.83
N PRO A 94 -20.22 -14.04 4.11
CA PRO A 94 -20.01 -12.66 4.51
C PRO A 94 -18.60 -12.21 4.10
N THR A 95 -18.52 -11.01 3.53
CA THR A 95 -17.30 -10.32 3.11
C THR A 95 -17.39 -8.87 3.57
N THR A 96 -16.24 -8.23 3.82
CA THR A 96 -16.17 -6.84 4.26
C THR A 96 -15.22 -6.08 3.35
N GLU A 97 -15.74 -5.06 2.68
CA GLU A 97 -14.96 -4.05 1.98
C GLU A 97 -14.61 -2.93 2.96
N THR A 98 -13.31 -2.78 3.18
CA THR A 98 -12.76 -1.77 4.07
C THR A 98 -12.59 -0.45 3.34
N GLY A 99 -12.89 0.64 4.01
CA GLY A 99 -12.51 1.98 3.58
C GLY A 99 -11.03 2.18 3.88
N ILE A 100 -10.26 2.63 2.90
CA ILE A 100 -8.82 2.81 3.03
C ILE A 100 -8.49 4.25 2.64
N TYR A 101 -7.69 4.92 3.47
CA TYR A 101 -7.13 6.21 3.13
C TYR A 101 -5.63 6.26 3.47
N PRO A 102 -4.75 6.50 2.48
CA PRO A 102 -3.32 6.64 2.71
C PRO A 102 -3.00 8.06 3.17
N PHE A 103 -2.50 8.22 4.39
CA PHE A 103 -1.87 9.46 4.85
C PHE A 103 -0.36 9.41 4.60
N TRP A 104 0.28 10.57 4.68
CA TRP A 104 1.75 10.64 4.71
C TRP A 104 2.35 9.90 5.93
N SER A 105 1.68 10.00 7.09
CA SER A 105 2.11 9.39 8.35
C SER A 105 1.83 7.87 8.42
N GLY A 106 0.88 7.37 7.64
CA GLY A 106 0.47 5.96 7.63
C GLY A 106 -0.85 5.72 6.94
N ASP A 107 -1.26 4.46 6.87
CA ASP A 107 -2.51 4.07 6.20
C ASP A 107 -3.63 3.83 7.20
N LEU A 108 -4.78 4.47 6.98
CA LEU A 108 -6.00 4.29 7.77
C LEU A 108 -6.92 3.27 7.10
N TYR A 109 -7.37 2.30 7.89
CA TYR A 109 -8.31 1.25 7.47
C TYR A 109 -9.53 1.26 8.37
N ILE A 110 -10.72 1.25 7.77
CA ILE A 110 -12.00 1.20 8.48
C ILE A 110 -12.78 0.00 7.97
N ALA A 111 -13.25 -0.84 8.88
CA ALA A 111 -14.09 -1.99 8.57
C ALA A 111 -15.40 -1.91 9.37
N LEU A 112 -16.53 -2.02 8.66
CA LEU A 112 -17.84 -2.14 9.27
C LEU A 112 -18.13 -3.61 9.61
N GLY A 113 -18.34 -3.88 10.89
CA GLY A 113 -18.71 -5.19 11.41
C GLY A 113 -20.20 -5.38 11.54
N ASP A 114 -20.59 -6.32 12.40
CA ASP A 114 -21.99 -6.69 12.59
C ASP A 114 -22.78 -5.62 13.36
N PRO A 115 -24.08 -5.47 13.07
CA PRO A 115 -24.99 -4.70 13.91
C PRO A 115 -25.02 -5.28 15.32
N ASN A 116 -25.06 -4.42 16.32
CA ASN A 116 -25.06 -4.84 17.72
C ASN A 116 -26.46 -5.30 18.15
N GLU A 117 -26.59 -6.54 18.58
CA GLU A 117 -27.86 -7.12 19.04
C GLU A 117 -28.45 -6.41 20.27
N LYS A 118 -27.60 -5.81 21.11
CA LYS A 118 -28.03 -5.11 22.33
C LYS A 118 -28.49 -3.67 22.08
N ASN A 119 -28.07 -3.06 20.96
CA ASN A 119 -28.33 -1.66 20.66
C ASN A 119 -28.80 -1.51 19.20
N PRO A 120 -30.11 -1.40 18.95
CA PRO A 120 -30.66 -1.23 17.60
C PRO A 120 -30.01 -0.03 16.89
N GLY A 121 -29.50 -0.26 15.67
CA GLY A 121 -28.88 0.76 14.84
C GLY A 121 -27.41 1.09 15.16
N ALA A 122 -26.80 0.43 16.15
CA ALA A 122 -25.37 0.53 16.40
C ALA A 122 -24.60 -0.56 15.65
N PHE A 123 -23.40 -0.24 15.16
CA PHE A 123 -22.55 -1.17 14.42
C PHE A 123 -21.18 -1.28 15.08
N THR A 124 -20.59 -2.47 15.04
CA THR A 124 -19.21 -2.65 15.48
C THR A 124 -18.27 -2.11 14.41
N VAL A 125 -17.53 -1.04 14.70
CA VAL A 125 -16.58 -0.43 13.78
C VAL A 125 -15.17 -0.83 14.23
N ARG A 126 -14.37 -1.34 13.30
CA ARG A 126 -12.95 -1.65 13.54
C ARG A 126 -12.09 -0.73 12.71
N VAL A 127 -11.17 -0.05 13.37
CA VAL A 127 -10.26 0.90 12.73
C VAL A 127 -8.82 0.54 13.05
N PHE A 128 -7.99 0.60 12.03
CA PHE A 128 -6.56 0.35 12.12
C PHE A 128 -5.81 1.51 11.49
N PHE A 129 -4.76 1.96 12.16
CA PHE A 129 -3.80 2.88 11.60
C PHE A 129 -2.42 2.21 11.56
N ASN A 130 -1.88 2.05 10.36
CA ASN A 130 -0.58 1.43 10.11
C ASN A 130 0.44 2.53 9.79
N PRO A 131 1.24 2.99 10.78
CA PRO A 131 2.21 4.06 10.53
C PRO A 131 3.35 3.57 9.64
N LEU A 132 4.03 4.50 8.96
CA LEU A 132 5.28 4.25 8.23
C LEU A 132 5.22 3.23 7.08
N VAL A 133 4.03 2.81 6.65
CA VAL A 133 3.86 1.95 5.45
C VAL A 133 4.50 2.59 4.21
N ASN A 134 4.47 3.91 4.11
CA ASN A 134 5.13 4.67 3.06
C ASN A 134 6.65 4.40 2.96
N LEU A 135 7.34 4.10 4.07
CA LEU A 135 8.77 3.77 4.04
C LEU A 135 9.05 2.44 3.33
N ILE A 136 8.09 1.50 3.32
CA ILE A 136 8.22 0.24 2.58
C ILE A 136 8.31 0.54 1.07
N TRP A 137 7.42 1.40 0.59
CA TRP A 137 7.40 1.83 -0.81
C TRP A 137 8.62 2.68 -1.18
N ILE A 138 9.04 3.60 -0.31
CA ILE A 138 10.26 4.39 -0.50
C ILE A 138 11.49 3.48 -0.55
N GLY A 139 11.60 2.50 0.35
CA GLY A 139 12.68 1.51 0.34
C GLY A 139 12.71 0.70 -0.95
N ALA A 140 11.54 0.28 -1.46
CA ALA A 140 11.43 -0.40 -2.75
C ALA A 140 11.91 0.47 -3.92
N LEU A 141 11.53 1.75 -3.92
CA LEU A 141 11.97 2.72 -4.93
C LEU A 141 13.48 2.95 -4.88
N ILE A 142 14.06 3.08 -3.68
CA ILE A 142 15.52 3.22 -3.50
C ILE A 142 16.25 1.98 -4.02
N MET A 143 15.75 0.78 -3.71
CA MET A 143 16.30 -0.47 -4.23
C MET A 143 16.27 -0.52 -5.76
N PHE A 144 15.13 -0.15 -6.37
CA PHE A 144 14.98 -0.07 -7.81
C PHE A 144 16.01 0.89 -8.44
N LEU A 145 16.15 2.09 -7.88
CA LEU A 145 17.13 3.08 -8.35
C LEU A 145 18.57 2.60 -8.18
N GLY A 146 18.91 1.96 -7.06
CA GLY A 146 20.23 1.36 -6.84
C GLY A 146 20.55 0.27 -7.88
N GLY A 147 19.58 -0.57 -8.21
CA GLY A 147 19.67 -1.57 -9.28
C GLY A 147 19.88 -0.91 -10.65
N ALA A 148 19.10 0.12 -10.97
CA ALA A 148 19.23 0.87 -12.23
C ALA A 148 20.64 1.50 -12.36
N VAL A 149 21.15 2.13 -11.30
CA VAL A 149 22.52 2.70 -11.27
C VAL A 149 23.56 1.61 -11.52
N SER A 150 23.41 0.44 -10.90
CA SER A 150 24.32 -0.70 -11.11
C SER A 150 24.34 -1.15 -12.59
N LEU A 151 23.18 -1.22 -13.23
CA LEU A 151 23.03 -1.60 -14.64
C LEU A 151 23.60 -0.58 -15.63
N THR A 152 23.68 0.70 -15.25
CA THR A 152 24.36 1.68 -16.11
C THR A 152 25.87 1.38 -16.24
N ASP A 153 26.45 0.53 -15.38
CA ASP A 153 27.85 0.17 -15.50
C ASP A 153 28.19 -0.64 -16.77
N ARG A 154 28.86 0.02 -17.71
CA ARG A 154 29.42 -0.49 -18.96
C ARG A 154 30.27 -1.76 -18.78
N ARG A 155 30.83 -2.00 -17.59
CA ARG A 155 31.55 -3.25 -17.25
C ARG A 155 30.62 -4.47 -17.08
N TYR A 156 29.34 -4.26 -16.77
CA TYR A 156 28.30 -5.30 -16.68
C TYR A 156 27.36 -5.31 -17.90
N ARG A 157 27.76 -4.73 -19.04
CA ARG A 157 27.16 -5.08 -20.34
C ARG A 157 27.55 -6.52 -20.73
N VAL A 158 27.16 -7.49 -19.92
CA VAL A 158 27.22 -8.92 -20.25
C VAL A 158 26.20 -9.13 -21.36
N GLY A 159 26.66 -9.25 -22.60
CA GLY A 159 25.81 -9.39 -23.80
C GLY A 159 25.88 -8.25 -24.80
N ALA A 160 26.66 -7.18 -24.58
CA ALA A 160 26.93 -6.24 -25.67
C ALA A 160 27.76 -6.95 -26.75
N PRO A 161 27.27 -7.08 -28.00
CA PRO A 161 28.00 -7.78 -29.04
C PRO A 161 29.34 -7.09 -29.24
N ARG A 162 30.41 -7.81 -28.89
CA ARG A 162 31.78 -7.36 -29.11
C ARG A 162 31.95 -7.30 -30.63
N ARG A 163 31.96 -6.09 -31.20
CA ARG A 163 32.04 -5.87 -32.66
C ARG A 163 33.16 -6.76 -33.21
N ALA A 164 32.79 -7.75 -34.02
CA ALA A 164 33.74 -8.72 -34.55
C ALA A 164 34.85 -7.94 -35.25
N ARG A 165 36.10 -8.20 -34.86
CA ARG A 165 37.27 -7.55 -35.46
C ARG A 165 37.25 -7.94 -36.93
N ARG A 166 36.99 -6.98 -37.83
CA ARG A 166 36.99 -7.20 -39.27
C ARG A 166 38.35 -7.78 -39.64
N ARG A 167 38.41 -9.08 -39.96
CA ARG A 167 39.63 -9.71 -40.47
C ARG A 167 39.94 -9.00 -41.79
N MET A 168 41.05 -8.27 -41.84
CA MET A 168 41.58 -7.79 -43.11
C MET A 168 41.99 -9.04 -43.90
N ILE A 169 41.26 -9.32 -44.97
CA ILE A 169 41.67 -10.30 -45.97
C ILE A 169 42.89 -9.68 -46.66
N LYS A 170 44.07 -10.26 -46.45
CA LYS A 170 45.22 -9.99 -47.32
C LYS A 170 44.88 -10.60 -48.67
N THR A 171 44.53 -9.76 -49.64
CA THR A 171 44.50 -10.16 -51.05
C THR A 171 45.92 -10.59 -51.42
N ALA A 172 46.14 -11.89 -51.61
CA ALA A 172 47.37 -12.38 -52.20
C ALA A 172 47.43 -11.83 -53.63
N GLY A 173 48.44 -10.98 -53.88
CA GLY A 173 48.67 -10.40 -55.19
C GLY A 173 48.87 -11.50 -56.23
N GLN A 174 48.04 -11.44 -57.27
CA GLN A 174 48.36 -11.99 -58.58
C GLN A 174 49.66 -11.33 -59.06
N ASN A 175 50.67 -12.16 -59.32
CA ASN A 175 51.86 -11.96 -60.14
C ASN A 175 52.44 -13.37 -60.28
N ALA A 176 52.79 -13.94 -61.42
CA ALA A 176 52.77 -13.56 -62.82
C ALA A 176 52.79 -14.90 -63.60
#